data_AF-A0A1Y2G5U3-F1
#
_entry.id   AF-A0A1Y2G5U3-F1
#
_cell.length_a   1.000
_cell.length_b   1.000
_cell.length_c   1.000
_cell.angle_alpha   90.00
_cell.angle_beta   90.00
_cell.angle_gamma   90.00
#
_symmetry.space_group_name_H-M   'P 1'
#
loop_
_entity.id
_entity.type
_entity.pdbx_description
1 polymer ?
#
loop_
_entity_poly.entity_id
_entity_poly.type
_entity_poly.pdbx_seq_one_letter_code
_entity_poly.pdbx_strand_id
1 'polypeptide(L)'
;MTASTREFQKGIRAGSSPYLVLELSRSRLVEEAFEQITRKHSDLKKPLKVAFVDVGEEGMDQGGVTKEFFQIIVEKVFDAQFGLFKELEEGRCWWFEGVLDGSMEYELVGILVGLALYNGVILGVRFPTVVYRKLLGWEISLDSFMESFPALGQGLGQMLTWTDGDVYDVFMREFEISYEHMGQVTTLPLVPGGHDIPVTNENREEYVQAYMNHYVHQHIQQEFEAFQRGFEKICGGEALKLLRPEELELLLCGNSDLDMHDLEASCLYDDGYSPNHTLIKEFWEIVHEDFTAEQHKQLLVFVTGSDRVPIRGLKDLMFVIQRNGPDSDRLPTALTCFSRLLLPEYSSKKKMKERLVTAIENSNGFGLV
;
A
#
# COMPACT_ATOMS: atom_id res chain seq x y z
N MET A 1 -0.56 -19.37 -40.28
CA MET A 1 -1.66 -19.45 -39.29
C MET A 1 -2.45 -18.16 -39.38
N THR A 2 -3.77 -18.24 -39.55
CA THR A 2 -4.66 -17.08 -39.54
C THR A 2 -4.82 -16.55 -38.11
N ALA A 3 -5.15 -15.26 -37.95
CA ALA A 3 -5.36 -14.63 -36.65
C ALA A 3 -6.35 -15.43 -35.78
N SER A 4 -7.43 -15.96 -36.39
CA SER A 4 -8.42 -16.78 -35.70
C SER A 4 -7.88 -18.10 -35.16
N THR A 5 -6.96 -18.77 -35.86
CA THR A 5 -6.28 -19.97 -35.30
C THR A 5 -5.37 -19.66 -34.11
N ARG A 6 -4.74 -18.47 -34.06
CA ARG A 6 -3.91 -18.06 -32.91
C ARG A 6 -4.76 -17.73 -31.69
N GLU A 7 -5.88 -17.01 -31.89
CA GLU A 7 -6.83 -16.72 -30.81
C GLU A 7 -7.47 -18.00 -30.25
N PHE A 8 -7.83 -18.94 -31.11
CA PHE A 8 -8.37 -20.24 -30.69
C PHE A 8 -7.35 -21.06 -29.88
N GLN A 9 -6.09 -21.11 -30.31
CA GLN A 9 -5.03 -21.79 -29.55
C GLN A 9 -4.69 -21.07 -28.24
N LYS A 10 -4.71 -19.73 -28.20
CA LYS A 10 -4.58 -18.96 -26.95
C LYS A 10 -5.73 -19.27 -25.98
N GLY A 11 -6.97 -19.38 -26.48
CA GLY A 11 -8.14 -19.72 -25.67
C GLY A 11 -8.05 -21.11 -25.02
N ILE A 12 -7.60 -22.13 -25.78
CA ILE A 12 -7.39 -23.49 -25.23
C ILE A 12 -6.29 -23.50 -24.16
N ARG A 13 -5.18 -22.78 -24.39
CA ARG A 13 -4.06 -22.71 -23.42
C ARG A 13 -4.44 -21.94 -22.15
N ALA A 14 -5.29 -20.92 -22.25
CA ALA A 14 -5.76 -20.16 -21.10
C ALA A 14 -6.58 -21.04 -20.14
N GLY A 15 -7.49 -21.88 -20.67
CA GLY A 15 -8.30 -22.80 -19.86
C GLY A 15 -7.50 -23.92 -19.16
N SER A 16 -6.30 -24.24 -19.65
CA SER A 16 -5.41 -25.26 -19.05
C SER A 16 -4.21 -24.68 -18.30
N SER A 17 -4.12 -23.35 -18.16
CA SER A 17 -2.98 -22.71 -17.50
C SER A 17 -2.98 -23.02 -16.00
N PRO A 18 -1.86 -23.50 -15.43
CA PRO A 18 -1.73 -23.65 -13.98
C PRO A 18 -1.56 -22.31 -13.25
N TYR A 19 -1.43 -21.20 -14.00
CA TYR A 19 -1.23 -19.84 -13.49
C TYR A 19 -2.39 -18.92 -13.86
N LEU A 20 -2.66 -17.92 -13.01
CA LEU A 20 -3.38 -16.72 -13.40
C LEU A 20 -2.39 -15.82 -14.15
N VAL A 21 -2.50 -15.76 -15.47
CA VAL A 21 -1.62 -14.92 -16.29
C VAL A 21 -2.33 -13.61 -16.59
N LEU A 22 -1.74 -12.45 -16.30
CA LEU A 22 -2.22 -11.14 -16.74
C LEU A 22 -1.30 -10.60 -17.84
N GLU A 23 -1.82 -10.46 -19.05
CA GLU A 23 -1.09 -9.90 -20.21
C GLU A 23 -1.46 -8.42 -20.35
N LEU A 24 -0.62 -7.48 -19.92
CA LEU A 24 -0.99 -6.07 -19.72
C LEU A 24 -0.15 -5.14 -20.59
N SER A 25 -0.71 -4.01 -21.02
CA SER A 25 0.03 -2.89 -21.61
C SER A 25 0.24 -1.80 -20.57
N ARG A 26 1.40 -1.16 -20.58
CA ARG A 26 1.72 -0.05 -19.66
C ARG A 26 0.77 1.14 -19.83
N SER A 27 0.33 1.38 -21.07
CA SER A 27 -0.59 2.47 -21.40
C SER A 27 -2.00 2.29 -20.86
N ARG A 28 -2.48 1.04 -20.73
CA ARG A 28 -3.87 0.74 -20.33
C ARG A 28 -3.93 -0.19 -19.11
N LEU A 29 -2.96 -0.03 -18.21
CA LEU A 29 -2.71 -0.96 -17.11
C LEU A 29 -3.95 -1.27 -16.26
N VAL A 30 -4.64 -0.24 -15.78
CA VAL A 30 -5.77 -0.39 -14.86
C VAL A 30 -6.96 -1.04 -15.57
N GLU A 31 -7.32 -0.53 -16.75
CA GLU A 31 -8.41 -1.06 -17.59
C GLU A 31 -8.20 -2.56 -17.89
N GLU A 32 -7.03 -2.92 -18.41
CA GLU A 32 -6.74 -4.29 -18.84
C GLU A 32 -6.59 -5.25 -17.66
N ALA A 33 -6.10 -4.77 -16.50
CA ALA A 33 -6.07 -5.56 -15.29
C ALA A 33 -7.49 -5.87 -14.79
N PHE A 34 -8.35 -4.85 -14.71
CA PHE A 34 -9.74 -4.98 -14.28
C PHE A 34 -10.55 -5.90 -15.21
N GLU A 35 -10.44 -5.72 -16.52
CA GLU A 35 -11.08 -6.59 -17.53
C GLU A 35 -10.63 -8.05 -17.38
N GLN A 36 -9.33 -8.29 -17.21
CA GLN A 36 -8.80 -9.64 -17.11
C GLN A 36 -9.12 -10.32 -15.78
N ILE A 37 -9.07 -9.60 -14.66
CA ILE A 37 -9.48 -10.10 -13.34
C ILE A 37 -10.96 -10.51 -13.40
N THR A 38 -11.81 -9.68 -13.98
CA THR A 38 -13.24 -9.97 -14.17
C THR A 38 -13.44 -11.23 -15.01
N ARG A 39 -12.79 -11.29 -16.17
CA ARG A 39 -12.91 -12.43 -17.10
C ARG A 39 -12.35 -13.73 -16.52
N LYS A 40 -11.28 -13.66 -15.73
CA LYS A 40 -10.54 -14.81 -15.16
C LYS A 40 -10.90 -15.08 -13.70
N HIS A 41 -12.10 -14.71 -13.26
CA HIS A 41 -12.56 -14.84 -11.87
C HIS A 41 -12.42 -16.27 -11.28
N SER A 42 -12.51 -17.32 -12.10
CA SER A 42 -12.32 -18.72 -11.67
C SER A 42 -10.87 -19.07 -11.32
N ASP A 43 -9.93 -18.29 -11.82
CA ASP A 43 -8.49 -18.56 -11.76
C ASP A 43 -7.79 -17.72 -10.69
N LEU A 44 -8.52 -16.89 -9.94
CA LEU A 44 -7.93 -15.90 -9.03
C LEU A 44 -7.06 -16.50 -7.90
N LYS A 45 -7.25 -17.78 -7.58
CA LYS A 45 -6.44 -18.49 -6.56
C LYS A 45 -5.25 -19.25 -7.15
N LYS A 46 -5.08 -19.25 -8.48
CA LYS A 46 -3.88 -19.80 -9.13
C LYS A 46 -2.70 -18.85 -8.88
N PRO A 47 -1.45 -19.34 -8.87
CA PRO A 47 -0.30 -18.47 -8.73
C PRO A 47 -0.27 -17.42 -9.85
N LEU A 48 -0.04 -16.16 -9.48
CA LEU A 48 -0.07 -15.03 -10.40
C LEU A 48 1.21 -14.98 -11.25
N LYS A 49 1.05 -14.63 -12.53
CA LYS A 49 2.13 -14.24 -13.42
C LYS A 49 1.71 -13.02 -14.22
N VAL A 50 2.53 -11.97 -14.20
CA VAL A 50 2.28 -10.78 -15.00
C VAL A 50 3.24 -10.75 -16.19
N ALA A 51 2.75 -10.35 -17.35
CA ALA A 51 3.56 -10.12 -18.53
C ALA A 51 3.13 -8.81 -19.17
N PHE A 52 4.06 -7.88 -19.34
CA PHE A 52 3.81 -6.71 -20.17
C PHE A 52 3.99 -7.08 -21.65
N VAL A 53 3.06 -6.64 -22.51
CA VAL A 53 3.02 -7.01 -23.94
C VAL A 53 3.43 -5.88 -24.88
N ASP A 54 4.04 -4.82 -24.34
CA ASP A 54 4.56 -3.70 -25.10
C ASP A 54 5.76 -4.11 -25.98
N VAL A 55 6.01 -3.35 -27.05
CA VAL A 55 7.06 -3.68 -28.04
C VAL A 55 8.43 -3.66 -27.37
N GLY A 56 9.11 -4.80 -27.36
CA GLY A 56 10.45 -4.96 -26.78
C GLY A 56 10.47 -5.56 -25.37
N GLU A 57 9.31 -5.80 -24.76
CA GLU A 57 9.20 -6.49 -23.47
C GLU A 57 8.97 -8.00 -23.70
N GLU A 58 10.04 -8.74 -24.00
CA GLU A 58 10.01 -10.20 -24.09
C GLU A 58 10.64 -10.82 -22.83
N GLY A 59 9.81 -11.24 -21.87
CA GLY A 59 10.29 -11.89 -20.66
C GLY A 59 9.20 -12.66 -19.93
N MET A 60 9.55 -13.83 -19.39
CA MET A 60 8.70 -14.56 -18.43
C MET A 60 9.04 -14.11 -17.01
N ASP A 61 8.01 -13.74 -16.26
CA ASP A 61 8.12 -13.29 -14.88
C ASP A 61 8.76 -14.34 -13.94
N GLN A 62 9.77 -13.90 -13.18
CA GLN A 62 10.39 -14.62 -12.06
C GLN A 62 10.11 -13.95 -10.70
N GLY A 63 9.10 -13.08 -10.63
CA GLY A 63 8.65 -12.33 -9.45
C GLY A 63 8.81 -10.81 -9.58
N GLY A 64 9.81 -10.35 -10.34
CA GLY A 64 10.07 -8.91 -10.51
C GLY A 64 8.98 -8.16 -11.27
N VAL A 65 8.38 -8.79 -12.29
CA VAL A 65 7.31 -8.16 -13.10
C VAL A 65 6.02 -8.09 -12.30
N THR A 66 5.72 -9.12 -11.51
CA THR A 66 4.57 -9.08 -10.58
C THR A 66 4.73 -8.00 -9.51
N LYS A 67 5.93 -7.82 -8.95
CA LYS A 67 6.20 -6.73 -8.00
C LYS A 67 6.01 -5.36 -8.64
N GLU A 68 6.58 -5.15 -9.83
CA GLU A 68 6.42 -3.92 -10.60
C GLU A 68 4.94 -3.61 -10.90
N PHE A 69 4.19 -4.62 -11.29
CA PHE A 69 2.76 -4.49 -11.54
C PHE A 69 2.00 -3.93 -10.33
N PHE A 70 2.22 -4.50 -9.15
CA PHE A 70 1.56 -4.03 -7.93
C PHE A 70 2.00 -2.62 -7.54
N GLN A 71 3.29 -2.28 -7.71
CA GLN A 71 3.77 -0.91 -7.47
C GLN A 71 3.02 0.10 -8.35
N ILE A 72 2.92 -0.14 -9.65
CA ILE A 72 2.32 0.82 -10.58
C ILE A 72 0.79 0.86 -10.45
N ILE A 73 0.11 -0.29 -10.37
CA ILE A 73 -1.35 -0.31 -10.39
C ILE A 73 -1.95 0.30 -9.12
N VAL A 74 -1.30 0.08 -7.97
CA VAL A 74 -1.77 0.58 -6.69
C VAL A 74 -1.61 2.10 -6.62
N GLU A 75 -0.48 2.65 -7.06
CA GLU A 75 -0.32 4.12 -7.18
C GLU A 75 -1.43 4.73 -8.04
N LYS A 76 -1.77 4.13 -9.18
CA LYS A 76 -2.80 4.65 -10.08
C LYS A 76 -4.22 4.56 -9.53
N VAL A 77 -4.55 3.47 -8.84
CA VAL A 77 -5.92 3.22 -8.33
C VAL A 77 -6.21 4.03 -7.07
N PHE A 78 -5.19 4.27 -6.25
CA PHE A 78 -5.34 5.06 -5.05
C PHE A 78 -5.20 6.56 -5.31
N ASP A 79 -4.59 6.98 -6.42
CA ASP A 79 -4.54 8.39 -6.80
C ASP A 79 -5.91 9.09 -6.67
N ALA A 80 -5.93 10.27 -6.04
CA ALA A 80 -7.16 11.02 -5.79
C ALA A 80 -7.93 11.37 -7.08
N GLN A 81 -7.25 11.47 -8.23
CA GLN A 81 -7.87 11.69 -9.53
C GLN A 81 -8.62 10.46 -10.05
N PHE A 82 -8.26 9.26 -9.57
CA PHE A 82 -9.01 8.04 -9.87
C PHE A 82 -10.38 8.04 -9.17
N GLY A 83 -10.49 8.72 -8.03
CA GLY A 83 -11.76 9.06 -7.37
C GLY A 83 -12.32 8.02 -6.40
N LEU A 84 -11.65 6.87 -6.22
CA LEU A 84 -12.12 5.85 -5.26
C LEU A 84 -11.72 6.16 -3.81
N PHE A 85 -10.54 6.74 -3.62
CA PHE A 85 -9.98 6.98 -2.29
C PHE A 85 -9.49 8.41 -2.17
N LYS A 86 -9.51 8.91 -0.94
CA LYS A 86 -8.87 10.15 -0.53
C LYS A 86 -7.75 9.88 0.44
N GLU A 87 -6.67 10.64 0.33
CA GLU A 87 -5.59 10.59 1.30
C GLU A 87 -6.02 11.31 2.59
N LEU A 88 -5.79 10.66 3.73
CA LEU A 88 -5.85 11.28 5.04
C LEU A 88 -4.48 11.90 5.33
N GLU A 89 -4.45 13.22 5.53
CA GLU A 89 -3.22 13.97 5.83
C GLU A 89 -2.49 13.40 7.06
N GLU A 90 -3.26 13.01 8.07
CA GLU A 90 -2.76 12.34 9.27
C GLU A 90 -2.47 10.86 8.96
N GLY A 91 -1.19 10.57 8.67
CA GLY A 91 -0.69 9.21 8.57
C GLY A 91 -0.53 8.64 7.15
N ARG A 92 -0.74 9.43 6.09
CA ARG A 92 -0.57 8.96 4.68
C ARG A 92 -1.35 7.66 4.42
N CYS A 93 -2.58 7.64 4.92
CA CYS A 93 -3.50 6.52 4.76
C CYS A 93 -4.58 6.88 3.75
N TRP A 94 -5.16 5.88 3.10
CA TRP A 94 -6.22 6.06 2.14
C TRP A 94 -7.57 5.69 2.73
N TRP A 95 -8.56 6.55 2.57
CA TRP A 95 -9.94 6.34 3.03
C TRP A 95 -10.90 6.35 1.85
N PHE A 96 -12.02 5.64 1.98
CA PHE A 96 -13.06 5.57 0.97
C PHE A 96 -13.70 6.95 0.76
N GLU A 97 -13.92 7.36 -0.49
CA GLU A 97 -14.51 8.67 -0.78
C GLU A 97 -15.98 8.74 -0.34
N GLY A 98 -16.76 7.67 -0.50
CA GLY A 98 -18.13 7.55 0.03
C GLY A 98 -19.23 8.25 -0.80
N VAL A 99 -18.97 8.57 -2.08
CA VAL A 99 -19.88 9.39 -2.91
C VAL A 99 -20.10 8.84 -4.33
N LEU A 100 -19.36 7.81 -4.77
CA LEU A 100 -19.44 7.30 -6.14
C LEU A 100 -20.23 6.01 -6.24
N ASP A 101 -21.09 5.91 -7.26
CA ASP A 101 -21.64 4.64 -7.78
C ASP A 101 -20.50 3.82 -8.43
N GLY A 102 -19.60 3.27 -7.61
CA GLY A 102 -18.35 2.60 -8.03
C GLY A 102 -18.19 1.18 -7.46
N SER A 103 -19.30 0.48 -7.20
CA SER A 103 -19.29 -0.81 -6.50
C SER A 103 -18.42 -1.88 -7.18
N MET A 104 -18.30 -1.85 -8.52
CA MET A 104 -17.47 -2.83 -9.23
C MET A 104 -15.99 -2.53 -9.06
N GLU A 105 -15.60 -1.26 -9.16
CA GLU A 105 -14.22 -0.83 -9.06
C GLU A 105 -13.67 -1.12 -7.67
N TYR A 106 -14.40 -0.78 -6.60
CA TYR A 106 -13.99 -1.15 -5.24
C TYR A 106 -13.81 -2.65 -5.06
N GLU A 107 -14.70 -3.47 -5.64
CA GLU A 107 -14.57 -4.93 -5.60
C GLU A 107 -13.32 -5.42 -6.35
N LEU A 108 -12.97 -4.81 -7.48
CA LEU A 108 -11.75 -5.10 -8.21
C LEU A 108 -10.49 -4.67 -7.45
N VAL A 109 -10.52 -3.53 -6.76
CA VAL A 109 -9.44 -3.12 -5.85
C VAL A 109 -9.30 -4.11 -4.70
N GLY A 110 -10.41 -4.57 -4.13
CA GLY A 110 -10.41 -5.63 -3.12
C GLY A 110 -9.71 -6.90 -3.61
N ILE A 111 -10.01 -7.33 -4.84
CA ILE A 111 -9.33 -8.46 -5.47
C ILE A 111 -7.82 -8.18 -5.64
N LEU A 112 -7.43 -6.99 -6.10
CA LEU A 112 -6.01 -6.64 -6.25
C LEU A 112 -5.26 -6.70 -4.92
N VAL A 113 -5.81 -6.13 -3.85
CA VAL A 113 -5.23 -6.17 -2.50
C VAL A 113 -5.14 -7.61 -2.00
N GLY A 114 -6.17 -8.42 -2.23
CA GLY A 114 -6.16 -9.85 -1.91
C GLY A 114 -5.10 -10.62 -2.71
N LEU A 115 -4.94 -10.34 -4.01
CA LEU A 115 -3.90 -10.96 -4.84
C LEU A 115 -2.50 -10.59 -4.36
N ALA A 116 -2.27 -9.34 -3.94
CA ALA A 116 -0.99 -8.91 -3.39
C ALA A 116 -0.66 -9.72 -2.12
N LEU A 117 -1.60 -9.79 -1.18
CA LEU A 117 -1.46 -10.58 0.05
C LEU A 117 -1.20 -12.07 -0.25
N TYR A 118 -1.96 -12.66 -1.16
CA TYR A 118 -1.84 -14.07 -1.53
C TYR A 118 -0.49 -14.41 -2.19
N ASN A 119 0.11 -13.46 -2.90
CA ASN A 119 1.42 -13.63 -3.55
C ASN A 119 2.58 -13.09 -2.69
N GLY A 120 2.33 -12.63 -1.46
CA GLY A 120 3.36 -12.10 -0.56
C GLY A 120 3.99 -10.80 -1.05
N VAL A 121 3.24 -10.00 -1.81
CA VAL A 121 3.68 -8.70 -2.31
C VAL A 121 3.18 -7.61 -1.38
N ILE A 122 4.11 -6.84 -0.85
CA ILE A 122 3.82 -5.68 0.00
C ILE A 122 3.37 -4.52 -0.89
N LEU A 123 2.34 -3.81 -0.44
CA LEU A 123 1.79 -2.65 -1.12
C LEU A 123 2.36 -1.36 -0.55
N GLY A 124 2.64 -0.40 -1.43
CA GLY A 124 3.03 0.96 -1.06
C GLY A 124 1.86 1.86 -0.63
N VAL A 125 0.70 1.27 -0.28
CA VAL A 125 -0.47 1.99 0.22
C VAL A 125 -0.92 1.41 1.54
N ARG A 126 -1.53 2.26 2.36
CA ARG A 126 -1.96 1.91 3.69
C ARG A 126 -3.38 2.39 3.94
N PHE A 127 -4.17 1.55 4.60
CA PHE A 127 -5.46 1.95 5.15
C PHE A 127 -5.34 2.29 6.64
N PRO A 128 -6.26 3.10 7.19
CA PRO A 128 -6.38 3.28 8.64
C PRO A 128 -6.73 1.96 9.34
N THR A 129 -6.34 1.81 10.61
CA THR A 129 -6.53 0.59 11.42
C THR A 129 -7.97 0.06 11.39
N VAL A 130 -8.97 0.98 11.36
CA VAL A 130 -10.39 0.62 11.27
C VAL A 130 -10.73 -0.24 10.05
N VAL A 131 -10.03 -0.11 8.92
CA VAL A 131 -10.28 -0.92 7.71
C VAL A 131 -9.91 -2.39 7.97
N TYR A 132 -8.73 -2.65 8.54
CA TYR A 132 -8.31 -4.01 8.88
C TYR A 132 -9.20 -4.62 9.95
N ARG A 133 -9.64 -3.83 10.95
CA ARG A 133 -10.62 -4.26 11.94
C ARG A 133 -11.94 -4.69 11.28
N LYS A 134 -12.48 -3.89 10.37
CA LYS A 134 -13.70 -4.21 9.65
C LYS A 134 -13.57 -5.47 8.80
N LEU A 135 -12.45 -5.64 8.07
CA LEU A 135 -12.18 -6.86 7.29
C LEU A 135 -12.15 -8.14 8.15
N LEU A 136 -11.69 -8.01 9.40
CA LEU A 136 -11.61 -9.13 10.35
C LEU A 136 -12.86 -9.28 11.22
N GLY A 137 -13.84 -8.38 11.10
CA GLY A 137 -15.05 -8.36 11.94
C GLY A 137 -14.80 -7.97 13.40
N TRP A 138 -13.75 -7.18 13.67
CA TRP A 138 -13.48 -6.63 15.00
C TRP A 138 -14.30 -5.37 15.26
N GLU A 139 -14.75 -5.22 16.51
CA GLU A 139 -15.43 -4.01 16.97
C GLU A 139 -14.52 -2.77 16.88
N ILE A 140 -15.14 -1.64 16.61
CA ILE A 140 -14.47 -0.33 16.54
C ILE A 140 -14.70 0.39 17.88
N SER A 141 -13.64 0.52 18.67
CA SER A 141 -13.64 1.36 19.87
C SER A 141 -13.21 2.79 19.55
N LEU A 142 -13.49 3.72 20.46
CA LEU A 142 -13.00 5.10 20.34
C LEU A 142 -11.48 5.17 20.22
N ASP A 143 -10.73 4.30 20.92
CA ASP A 143 -9.28 4.25 20.80
C ASP A 143 -8.84 3.88 19.38
N SER A 144 -9.42 2.82 18.80
CA SER A 144 -9.11 2.41 17.43
C SER A 144 -9.57 3.42 16.37
N PHE A 145 -10.66 4.15 16.68
CA PHE A 145 -11.14 5.25 15.86
C PHE A 145 -10.16 6.43 15.92
N MET A 146 -9.65 6.77 17.11
CA MET A 146 -8.65 7.83 17.32
C MET A 146 -7.30 7.48 16.68
N GLU A 147 -6.89 6.21 16.67
CA GLU A 147 -5.70 5.79 15.92
C GLU A 147 -5.85 6.03 14.41
N SER A 148 -7.07 5.88 13.89
CA SER A 148 -7.38 6.03 12.46
C SER A 148 -7.68 7.47 12.05
N PHE A 149 -8.30 8.24 12.96
CA PHE A 149 -8.73 9.63 12.76
C PHE A 149 -8.36 10.47 14.00
N PRO A 150 -7.07 10.78 14.23
CA PRO A 150 -6.59 11.39 15.47
C PRO A 150 -7.31 12.67 15.87
N ALA A 151 -7.37 13.68 15.00
CA ALA A 151 -8.02 14.95 15.32
C ALA A 151 -9.51 14.76 15.71
N LEU A 152 -10.24 13.96 14.92
CA LEU A 152 -11.66 13.70 15.14
C LEU A 152 -11.91 12.88 16.41
N GLY A 153 -11.16 11.79 16.58
CA GLY A 153 -11.24 10.93 17.75
C GLY A 153 -10.89 11.67 19.05
N GLN A 154 -9.88 12.55 19.02
CA GLN A 154 -9.55 13.42 20.16
C GLN A 154 -10.71 14.36 20.51
N GLY A 155 -11.38 14.97 19.52
CA GLY A 155 -12.54 15.82 19.76
C GLY A 155 -13.71 15.06 20.40
N LEU A 156 -14.01 13.85 19.91
CA LEU A 156 -15.03 12.99 20.50
C LEU A 156 -14.64 12.52 21.92
N GLY A 157 -13.37 12.19 22.15
CA GLY A 157 -12.85 11.83 23.48
C GLY A 157 -12.89 12.99 24.48
N GLN A 158 -12.61 14.22 24.04
CA GLN A 158 -12.77 15.42 24.88
C GLN A 158 -14.23 15.62 25.29
N MET A 159 -15.19 15.41 24.38
CA MET A 159 -16.61 15.48 24.69
C MET A 159 -17.02 14.48 25.79
N LEU A 160 -16.54 13.23 25.70
CA LEU A 160 -16.83 12.20 26.71
C LEU A 160 -16.21 12.48 28.08
N THR A 161 -15.08 13.16 28.11
CA THR A 161 -14.35 13.44 29.37
C THR A 161 -14.65 14.83 29.92
N TRP A 162 -15.49 15.62 29.25
CA TRP A 162 -15.86 16.96 29.67
C TRP A 162 -16.54 16.97 31.04
N THR A 163 -16.13 17.87 31.93
CA THR A 163 -16.65 17.99 33.30
C THR A 163 -17.01 19.41 33.72
N ASP A 164 -16.65 20.44 32.93
CA ASP A 164 -16.91 21.84 33.26
C ASP A 164 -18.23 22.32 32.64
N GLY A 165 -19.35 21.94 33.27
CA GLY A 165 -20.70 22.28 32.79
C GLY A 165 -21.34 21.21 31.90
N ASP A 166 -22.42 21.57 31.21
CA ASP A 166 -23.05 20.69 30.22
C ASP A 166 -22.27 20.68 28.91
N VAL A 167 -22.13 19.51 28.28
CA VAL A 167 -21.49 19.36 26.96
C VAL A 167 -22.12 20.30 25.94
N TYR A 168 -23.44 20.49 25.95
CA TYR A 168 -24.10 21.32 24.95
C TYR A 168 -23.62 22.77 25.01
N ASP A 169 -23.45 23.33 26.21
CA ASP A 169 -23.08 24.74 26.42
C ASP A 169 -21.71 25.10 25.81
N VAL A 170 -20.83 24.11 25.64
CA VAL A 170 -19.45 24.29 25.16
C VAL A 170 -19.31 23.83 23.71
N PHE A 171 -19.80 22.62 23.41
CA PHE A 171 -19.61 22.01 22.10
C PHE A 171 -20.64 22.49 21.09
N MET A 172 -21.84 22.91 21.54
CA MET A 172 -22.94 23.38 20.70
C MET A 172 -23.14 22.46 19.49
N ARG A 173 -23.47 21.20 19.80
CA ARG A 173 -23.68 20.14 18.82
C ARG A 173 -25.05 19.52 19.00
N GLU A 174 -25.66 19.22 17.87
CA GLU A 174 -26.85 18.40 17.73
C GLU A 174 -26.46 16.99 17.29
N PHE A 175 -27.41 16.04 17.27
CA PHE A 175 -27.17 14.68 16.77
C PHE A 175 -27.07 14.65 15.24
N GLU A 176 -26.05 15.31 14.72
CA GLU A 176 -25.75 15.46 13.29
C GLU A 176 -24.25 15.34 13.00
N ILE A 177 -23.94 15.13 11.72
CA ILE A 177 -22.59 14.99 11.21
C ILE A 177 -22.45 15.76 9.90
N SER A 178 -21.31 16.41 9.70
CA SER A 178 -21.04 17.24 8.53
C SER A 178 -19.85 16.71 7.73
N TYR A 179 -20.01 16.68 6.41
CA TYR A 179 -18.98 16.28 5.46
C TYR A 179 -18.72 17.39 4.48
N GLU A 180 -17.46 17.62 4.15
CA GLU A 180 -17.10 18.44 3.00
C GLU A 180 -16.86 17.54 1.79
N HIS A 181 -17.61 17.77 0.71
CA HIS A 181 -17.40 17.12 -0.57
C HIS A 181 -17.49 18.16 -1.70
N MET A 182 -16.45 18.22 -2.54
CA MET A 182 -16.33 19.23 -3.62
C MET A 182 -16.52 20.68 -3.13
N GLY A 183 -16.05 21.00 -1.92
CA GLY A 183 -16.18 22.32 -1.31
C GLY A 183 -17.60 22.67 -0.82
N GLN A 184 -18.52 21.70 -0.83
CA GLN A 184 -19.85 21.84 -0.23
C GLN A 184 -19.93 21.05 1.06
N VAL A 185 -20.40 21.70 2.13
CA VAL A 185 -20.65 21.04 3.41
C VAL A 185 -22.07 20.47 3.41
N THR A 186 -22.19 19.17 3.59
CA THR A 186 -23.47 18.46 3.76
C THR A 186 -23.59 18.00 5.20
N THR A 187 -24.68 18.41 5.86
CA THR A 187 -24.99 18.01 7.23
C THR A 187 -26.13 16.99 7.22
N LEU A 188 -25.95 15.89 7.95
CA LEU A 188 -26.91 14.79 8.03
C LEU A 188 -27.23 14.47 9.49
N PRO A 189 -28.49 14.14 9.81
CA PRO A 189 -28.85 13.72 11.16
C PRO A 189 -28.36 12.29 11.40
N LEU A 190 -27.76 12.04 12.56
CA LEU A 190 -27.26 10.72 12.96
C LEU A 190 -28.39 9.78 13.41
N VAL A 191 -29.51 10.36 13.86
CA VAL A 191 -30.73 9.67 14.30
C VAL A 191 -31.96 10.41 13.75
N PRO A 192 -33.15 9.79 13.71
CA PRO A 192 -34.37 10.48 13.28
C PRO A 192 -34.64 11.75 14.10
N GLY A 193 -34.71 12.90 13.43
CA GLY A 193 -34.88 14.21 14.10
C GLY A 193 -33.61 14.74 14.76
N GLY A 194 -32.44 14.18 14.48
CA GLY A 194 -31.17 14.51 15.14
C GLY A 194 -30.78 15.99 15.12
N HIS A 195 -31.20 16.74 14.11
CA HIS A 195 -31.01 18.19 14.02
C HIS A 195 -31.66 18.99 15.17
N ASP A 196 -32.66 18.43 15.85
CA ASP A 196 -33.37 19.08 16.96
C ASP A 196 -32.96 18.49 18.33
N ILE A 197 -31.99 17.57 18.36
CA ILE A 197 -31.56 16.86 19.57
C ILE A 197 -30.19 17.39 20.00
N PRO A 198 -30.10 18.22 21.05
CA PRO A 198 -28.81 18.70 21.55
C PRO A 198 -28.01 17.57 22.22
N VAL A 199 -26.69 17.62 22.06
CA VAL A 199 -25.75 16.72 22.72
C VAL A 199 -25.43 17.26 24.11
N THR A 200 -25.92 16.59 25.15
CA THR A 200 -25.80 16.96 26.57
C THR A 200 -24.94 15.94 27.32
N ASN A 201 -24.69 16.20 28.62
CA ASN A 201 -24.00 15.24 29.49
C ASN A 201 -24.70 13.87 29.57
N GLU A 202 -26.03 13.82 29.40
CA GLU A 202 -26.83 12.60 29.53
C GLU A 202 -26.75 11.70 28.29
N ASN A 203 -26.54 12.26 27.10
CA ASN A 203 -26.63 11.53 25.83
C ASN A 203 -25.33 11.55 24.99
N ARG A 204 -24.25 12.19 25.46
CA ARG A 204 -22.96 12.29 24.74
C ARG A 204 -22.36 10.94 24.34
N GLU A 205 -22.55 9.89 25.15
CA GLU A 205 -22.05 8.55 24.83
C GLU A 205 -22.75 7.98 23.60
N GLU A 206 -24.07 8.18 23.51
CA GLU A 206 -24.89 7.75 22.37
C GLU A 206 -24.53 8.55 21.11
N TYR A 207 -24.30 9.86 21.25
CA TYR A 207 -23.83 10.71 20.15
C TYR A 207 -22.49 10.21 19.60
N VAL A 208 -21.50 9.99 20.46
CA VAL A 208 -20.17 9.52 20.03
C VAL A 208 -20.25 8.16 19.34
N GLN A 209 -21.05 7.23 19.89
CA GLN A 209 -21.24 5.92 19.27
C GLN A 209 -21.95 6.03 17.91
N ALA A 210 -23.01 6.86 17.80
CA ALA A 210 -23.72 7.09 16.55
C ALA A 210 -22.81 7.74 15.49
N TYR A 211 -22.00 8.71 15.91
CA TYR A 211 -21.04 9.41 15.05
C TYR A 211 -20.01 8.43 14.48
N MET A 212 -19.33 7.65 15.33
CA MET A 212 -18.35 6.66 14.89
C MET A 212 -18.99 5.63 13.96
N ASN A 213 -20.15 5.08 14.34
CA ASN A 213 -20.85 4.09 13.53
C ASN A 213 -21.22 4.65 12.15
N HIS A 214 -21.74 5.86 12.11
CA HIS A 214 -22.09 6.49 10.85
C HIS A 214 -20.83 6.68 9.98
N TYR A 215 -19.75 7.23 10.54
CA TYR A 215 -18.53 7.54 9.80
C TYR A 215 -17.85 6.27 9.22
N VAL A 216 -17.71 5.21 10.03
CA VAL A 216 -16.96 4.01 9.62
C VAL A 216 -17.82 2.91 9.00
N HIS A 217 -19.15 2.93 9.16
CA HIS A 217 -20.05 1.94 8.57
C HIS A 217 -21.01 2.54 7.56
N GLN A 218 -21.86 3.50 7.97
CA GLN A 218 -22.99 3.93 7.14
C GLN A 218 -22.54 4.76 5.93
N HIS A 219 -21.59 5.68 6.11
CA HIS A 219 -21.16 6.61 5.07
C HIS A 219 -20.46 5.90 3.89
N ILE A 220 -19.74 4.82 4.16
CA ILE A 220 -18.92 4.10 3.17
C ILE A 220 -19.44 2.67 2.92
N GLN A 221 -20.69 2.38 3.26
CA GLN A 221 -21.19 1.01 3.33
C GLN A 221 -21.03 0.28 2.00
N GLN A 222 -21.47 0.90 0.90
CA GLN A 222 -21.51 0.24 -0.41
C GLN A 222 -20.11 -0.02 -0.96
N GLU A 223 -19.22 0.94 -0.78
CA GLU A 223 -17.82 0.93 -1.21
C GLU A 223 -17.02 -0.09 -0.41
N PHE A 224 -17.16 -0.07 0.92
CA PHE A 224 -16.46 -1.00 1.79
C PHE A 224 -16.95 -2.43 1.58
N GLU A 225 -18.26 -2.68 1.49
CA GLU A 225 -18.79 -4.02 1.24
C GLU A 225 -18.32 -4.56 -0.11
N ALA A 226 -18.24 -3.72 -1.14
CA ALA A 226 -17.66 -4.10 -2.43
C ALA A 226 -16.20 -4.50 -2.31
N PHE A 227 -15.39 -3.64 -1.71
CA PHE A 227 -13.98 -3.92 -1.46
C PHE A 227 -13.78 -5.21 -0.66
N GLN A 228 -14.55 -5.39 0.42
CA GLN A 228 -14.52 -6.59 1.25
C GLN A 228 -14.87 -7.84 0.44
N ARG A 229 -15.96 -7.83 -0.36
CA ARG A 229 -16.33 -8.95 -1.23
C ARG A 229 -15.18 -9.33 -2.17
N GLY A 230 -14.52 -8.34 -2.75
CA GLY A 230 -13.38 -8.53 -3.63
C GLY A 230 -12.19 -9.19 -2.92
N PHE A 231 -11.82 -8.65 -1.77
CA PHE A 231 -10.73 -9.16 -0.93
C PHE A 231 -10.99 -10.61 -0.47
N GLU A 232 -12.20 -10.90 -0.03
CA GLU A 232 -12.60 -12.22 0.46
C GLU A 232 -12.64 -13.30 -0.64
N LYS A 233 -12.79 -12.93 -1.91
CA LYS A 233 -12.65 -13.90 -3.03
C LYS A 233 -11.27 -14.56 -3.04
N ILE A 234 -10.24 -13.84 -2.59
CA ILE A 234 -8.86 -14.34 -2.56
C ILE A 234 -8.51 -14.85 -1.17
N CYS A 235 -8.64 -13.98 -0.16
CA CYS A 235 -8.09 -14.16 1.17
C CYS A 235 -9.13 -14.54 2.22
N GLY A 236 -10.39 -14.75 1.84
CA GLY A 236 -11.46 -15.10 2.78
C GLY A 236 -11.27 -16.48 3.43
N GLY A 237 -12.06 -16.73 4.48
CA GLY A 237 -12.10 -17.98 5.23
C GLY A 237 -11.52 -17.88 6.64
N GLU A 238 -11.49 -19.01 7.35
CA GLU A 238 -11.15 -19.04 8.78
C GLU A 238 -9.70 -18.66 9.09
N ALA A 239 -8.77 -18.86 8.14
CA ALA A 239 -7.37 -18.50 8.33
C ALA A 239 -7.18 -16.99 8.48
N LEU A 240 -7.98 -16.18 7.76
CA LEU A 240 -7.93 -14.72 7.85
C LEU A 240 -8.32 -14.25 9.26
N LYS A 241 -9.34 -14.89 9.86
CA LYS A 241 -9.85 -14.56 11.21
C LYS A 241 -8.87 -14.87 12.35
N LEU A 242 -7.79 -15.60 12.07
CA LEU A 242 -6.73 -15.86 13.06
C LEU A 242 -5.82 -14.64 13.25
N LEU A 243 -5.84 -13.70 12.31
CA LEU A 243 -5.01 -12.50 12.37
C LEU A 243 -5.62 -11.45 13.29
N ARG A 244 -4.75 -10.69 13.93
CA ARG A 244 -5.08 -9.39 14.53
C ARG A 244 -5.03 -8.30 13.45
N PRO A 245 -5.75 -7.17 13.63
CA PRO A 245 -5.74 -6.06 12.67
C PRO A 245 -4.33 -5.58 12.28
N GLU A 246 -3.44 -5.48 13.28
CA GLU A 246 -2.06 -5.02 13.08
C GLU A 246 -1.22 -6.05 12.30
N GLU A 247 -1.53 -7.35 12.44
CA GLU A 247 -0.86 -8.41 11.69
C GLU A 247 -1.30 -8.41 10.22
N LEU A 248 -2.59 -8.14 9.95
CA LEU A 248 -3.09 -7.98 8.59
C LEU A 248 -2.48 -6.75 7.91
N GLU A 249 -2.37 -5.63 8.64
CA GLU A 249 -1.66 -4.44 8.16
C GLU A 249 -0.20 -4.77 7.82
N LEU A 250 0.53 -5.45 8.71
CA LEU A 250 1.94 -5.81 8.47
C LEU A 250 2.11 -6.75 7.27
N LEU A 251 1.17 -7.65 7.02
CA LEU A 251 1.23 -8.54 5.85
C LEU A 251 0.97 -7.79 4.53
N LEU A 252 0.12 -6.77 4.55
CA LEU A 252 -0.22 -5.97 3.38
C LEU A 252 0.79 -4.85 3.10
N CYS A 253 1.19 -4.13 4.14
CA CYS A 253 1.93 -2.88 4.06
C CYS A 253 3.40 -3.03 4.48
N GLY A 254 3.78 -4.18 5.05
CA GLY A 254 5.13 -4.42 5.55
C GLY A 254 5.44 -3.66 6.84
N ASN A 255 6.66 -3.84 7.34
CA ASN A 255 7.19 -3.17 8.52
C ASN A 255 8.06 -1.95 8.13
N SER A 256 8.20 -0.98 9.01
CA SER A 256 9.16 0.15 8.90
C SER A 256 10.32 0.06 9.88
N ASP A 257 10.42 -1.01 10.67
CA ASP A 257 11.59 -1.26 11.50
C ASP A 257 12.75 -1.76 10.64
N LEU A 258 13.82 -0.97 10.57
CA LEU A 258 14.94 -1.17 9.66
C LEU A 258 16.19 -1.58 10.45
N ASP A 259 16.39 -2.88 10.62
CA ASP A 259 17.67 -3.43 11.04
C ASP A 259 18.62 -3.60 9.83
N MET A 260 19.51 -2.62 9.63
CA MET A 260 20.46 -2.66 8.52
C MET A 260 21.50 -3.78 8.67
N HIS A 261 21.70 -4.36 9.86
CA HIS A 261 22.57 -5.54 10.02
C HIS A 261 21.91 -6.78 9.44
N ASP A 262 20.59 -6.94 9.61
CA ASP A 262 19.83 -8.00 8.95
C ASP A 262 19.87 -7.86 7.42
N LEU A 263 19.86 -6.62 6.91
CA LEU A 263 20.02 -6.35 5.48
C LEU A 263 21.43 -6.73 4.98
N GLU A 264 22.48 -6.35 5.70
CA GLU A 264 23.86 -6.73 5.35
C GLU A 264 24.04 -8.26 5.33
N ALA A 265 23.51 -8.94 6.34
CA ALA A 265 23.65 -10.39 6.50
C ALA A 265 22.94 -11.19 5.39
N SER A 266 21.85 -10.65 4.84
CA SER A 266 21.06 -11.28 3.76
C SER A 266 21.43 -10.76 2.36
N CYS A 267 22.25 -9.72 2.26
CA CYS A 267 22.65 -9.10 1.01
C CYS A 267 23.40 -10.07 0.09
N LEU A 268 23.00 -10.11 -1.17
CA LEU A 268 23.67 -10.87 -2.23
C LEU A 268 24.58 -9.95 -3.03
N TYR A 269 25.65 -10.52 -3.57
CA TYR A 269 26.64 -9.78 -4.34
C TYR A 269 26.80 -10.42 -5.71
N ASP A 270 26.92 -9.59 -6.74
CA ASP A 270 26.98 -10.03 -8.13
C ASP A 270 28.08 -9.27 -8.89
N ASP A 271 28.49 -9.82 -10.03
CA ASP A 271 29.51 -9.25 -10.94
C ASP A 271 30.86 -8.93 -10.26
N GLY A 272 31.37 -9.88 -9.47
CA GLY A 272 32.69 -9.80 -8.83
C GLY A 272 32.73 -9.08 -7.48
N TYR A 273 31.61 -8.52 -7.01
CA TYR A 273 31.50 -8.14 -5.61
C TYR A 273 31.27 -9.33 -4.69
N SER A 274 31.70 -9.19 -3.45
CA SER A 274 31.54 -10.17 -2.38
C SER A 274 31.58 -9.46 -1.02
N PRO A 275 31.13 -10.10 0.07
CA PRO A 275 31.19 -9.52 1.42
C PRO A 275 32.61 -9.12 1.85
N ASN A 276 33.64 -9.74 1.25
CA ASN A 276 35.04 -9.47 1.59
C ASN A 276 35.69 -8.33 0.79
N HIS A 277 35.01 -7.82 -0.23
CA HIS A 277 35.52 -6.76 -1.10
C HIS A 277 35.65 -5.44 -0.32
N THR A 278 36.78 -4.73 -0.44
CA THR A 278 37.05 -3.50 0.34
C THR A 278 35.94 -2.46 0.18
N LEU A 279 35.54 -2.15 -1.05
CA LEU A 279 34.44 -1.22 -1.33
C LEU A 279 33.11 -1.64 -0.70
N ILE A 280 32.82 -2.95 -0.62
CA ILE A 280 31.58 -3.45 -0.02
C ILE A 280 31.59 -3.26 1.50
N LYS A 281 32.74 -3.48 2.15
CA LYS A 281 32.90 -3.17 3.58
C LYS A 281 32.72 -1.68 3.83
N GLU A 282 33.35 -0.85 3.01
CA GLU A 282 33.20 0.61 3.08
C GLU A 282 31.74 1.06 2.83
N PHE A 283 31.01 0.39 1.94
CA PHE A 283 29.58 0.63 1.71
C PHE A 283 28.78 0.39 2.99
N TRP A 284 28.97 -0.76 3.65
CA TRP A 284 28.25 -1.08 4.89
C TRP A 284 28.68 -0.19 6.06
N GLU A 285 29.96 0.19 6.15
CA GLU A 285 30.40 1.20 7.12
C GLU A 285 29.65 2.53 6.92
N ILE A 286 29.48 3.00 5.67
CA ILE A 286 28.67 4.21 5.41
C ILE A 286 27.22 3.99 5.84
N VAL A 287 26.61 2.86 5.48
CA VAL A 287 25.22 2.57 5.82
C VAL A 287 25.01 2.50 7.35
N HIS A 288 25.93 1.90 8.10
CA HIS A 288 25.77 1.74 9.55
C HIS A 288 26.17 2.98 10.36
N GLU A 289 27.26 3.65 9.97
CA GLU A 289 27.86 4.71 10.79
C GLU A 289 27.49 6.12 10.34
N ASP A 290 27.22 6.31 9.04
CA ASP A 290 27.05 7.63 8.45
C ASP A 290 25.60 7.97 8.07
N PHE A 291 24.78 6.98 7.75
CA PHE A 291 23.39 7.22 7.32
C PHE A 291 22.48 7.50 8.50
N THR A 292 21.58 8.47 8.31
CA THR A 292 20.45 8.69 9.21
C THR A 292 19.34 7.67 8.99
N ALA A 293 18.39 7.55 9.92
CA ALA A 293 17.20 6.71 9.74
C ALA A 293 16.39 7.07 8.49
N GLU A 294 16.39 8.35 8.08
CA GLU A 294 15.75 8.76 6.83
C GLU A 294 16.53 8.28 5.60
N GLN A 295 17.86 8.35 5.64
CA GLN A 295 18.71 7.85 4.55
C GLN A 295 18.64 6.31 4.44
N HIS A 296 18.40 5.58 5.53
CA HIS A 296 18.08 4.15 5.46
C HIS A 296 16.80 3.88 4.67
N LYS A 297 15.74 4.64 4.94
CA LYS A 297 14.48 4.55 4.17
C LYS A 297 14.70 4.92 2.71
N GLN A 298 15.40 6.02 2.44
CA GLN A 298 15.70 6.44 1.08
C GLN A 298 16.53 5.41 0.31
N LEU A 299 17.49 4.73 0.97
CA LEU A 299 18.22 3.62 0.36
C LEU A 299 17.30 2.47 -0.01
N LEU A 300 16.36 2.09 0.87
CA LEU A 300 15.40 1.03 0.57
C LEU A 300 14.44 1.42 -0.56
N VAL A 301 13.93 2.66 -0.57
CA VAL A 301 13.12 3.18 -1.67
C VAL A 301 13.91 3.14 -2.97
N PHE A 302 15.15 3.64 -2.94
CA PHE A 302 16.03 3.68 -4.10
C PHE A 302 16.27 2.29 -4.69
N VAL A 303 16.54 1.29 -3.85
CA VAL A 303 16.91 -0.06 -4.32
C VAL A 303 15.69 -0.94 -4.58
N THR A 304 14.59 -0.77 -3.84
CA THR A 304 13.48 -1.73 -3.82
C THR A 304 12.13 -1.12 -4.23
N GLY A 305 12.05 0.20 -4.35
CA GLY A 305 10.81 0.94 -4.60
C GLY A 305 9.89 1.06 -3.39
N SER A 306 10.35 0.72 -2.18
CA SER A 306 9.57 0.85 -0.95
C SER A 306 10.48 1.11 0.25
N ASP A 307 10.00 1.90 1.21
CA ASP A 307 10.62 2.05 2.54
C ASP A 307 10.13 0.97 3.52
N ARG A 308 9.30 0.02 3.04
CA ARG A 308 8.72 -1.07 3.81
C ARG A 308 9.35 -2.41 3.49
N VAL A 309 9.41 -3.25 4.53
CA VAL A 309 10.09 -4.54 4.48
C VAL A 309 9.12 -5.67 4.83
N PRO A 310 9.39 -6.92 4.41
CA PRO A 310 8.57 -8.06 4.79
C PRO A 310 8.40 -8.17 6.31
N ILE A 311 7.32 -8.84 6.75
CA ILE A 311 7.01 -9.00 8.18
C ILE A 311 8.16 -9.65 8.99
N ARG A 312 9.01 -10.44 8.32
CA ARG A 312 10.18 -11.07 8.93
C ARG A 312 11.41 -10.16 9.00
N GLY A 313 11.29 -8.90 8.59
CA GLY A 313 12.36 -7.90 8.58
C GLY A 313 13.23 -7.95 7.33
N LEU A 314 14.31 -7.17 7.36
CA LEU A 314 15.23 -6.99 6.24
C LEU A 314 15.94 -8.28 5.82
N LYS A 315 16.05 -9.29 6.69
CA LYS A 315 16.65 -10.59 6.37
C LYS A 315 15.94 -11.38 5.26
N ASP A 316 14.64 -11.15 5.09
CA ASP A 316 13.81 -11.80 4.07
C ASP A 316 13.65 -10.89 2.82
N LEU A 317 14.22 -9.68 2.84
CA LEU A 317 14.25 -8.79 1.70
C LEU A 317 15.37 -9.21 0.76
N MET A 318 15.03 -9.55 -0.49
CA MET A 318 16.04 -9.67 -1.53
C MET A 318 16.69 -8.30 -1.73
N PHE A 319 18.00 -8.19 -1.48
CA PHE A 319 18.79 -6.99 -1.74
C PHE A 319 20.11 -7.42 -2.38
N VAL A 320 20.38 -6.94 -3.59
CA VAL A 320 21.55 -7.37 -4.37
C VAL A 320 22.43 -6.17 -4.69
N ILE A 321 23.72 -6.22 -4.37
CA ILE A 321 24.70 -5.24 -4.83
C ILE A 321 25.48 -5.83 -6.00
N GLN A 322 25.27 -5.26 -7.19
CA GLN A 322 25.97 -5.65 -8.42
C GLN A 322 26.97 -4.56 -8.81
N ARG A 323 28.17 -4.98 -9.20
CA ARG A 323 29.16 -4.06 -9.79
C ARG A 323 28.63 -3.42 -11.07
N ASN A 324 28.84 -2.12 -11.21
CA ASN A 324 28.43 -1.34 -12.39
C ASN A 324 29.62 -0.61 -13.03
N GLY A 325 30.62 -1.40 -13.43
CA GLY A 325 31.84 -0.90 -14.03
C GLY A 325 32.86 -0.32 -13.02
N PRO A 326 33.98 0.23 -13.54
CA PRO A 326 35.06 0.78 -12.73
C PRO A 326 34.67 2.13 -12.10
N ASP A 327 35.61 2.75 -11.38
CA ASP A 327 35.49 4.12 -10.87
C ASP A 327 35.02 5.08 -11.98
N SER A 328 34.01 5.87 -11.66
CA SER A 328 33.44 6.87 -12.57
C SER A 328 32.76 7.98 -11.78
N ASP A 329 32.31 9.04 -12.47
CA ASP A 329 31.49 10.09 -11.86
C ASP A 329 29.99 9.83 -11.95
N ARG A 330 29.59 8.67 -12.50
CA ARG A 330 28.19 8.25 -12.55
C ARG A 330 27.69 8.02 -11.13
N LEU A 331 26.44 8.41 -10.88
CA LEU A 331 25.72 7.99 -9.67
C LEU A 331 25.45 6.48 -9.72
N PRO A 332 25.33 5.81 -8.57
CA PRO A 332 24.78 4.46 -8.55
C PRO A 332 23.35 4.52 -9.11
N THR A 333 22.89 3.40 -9.67
CA THR A 333 21.53 3.25 -10.17
C THR A 333 20.89 2.00 -9.55
N ALA A 334 19.60 1.80 -9.74
CA ALA A 334 18.91 0.63 -9.20
C ALA A 334 17.98 0.00 -10.22
N LEU A 335 17.79 -1.32 -10.08
CA LEU A 335 16.72 -2.07 -10.73
C LEU A 335 15.73 -2.47 -9.63
N THR A 336 14.78 -1.58 -9.32
CA THR A 336 13.85 -1.70 -8.18
C THR A 336 13.02 -2.98 -8.20
N CYS A 337 12.62 -3.41 -9.41
CA CYS A 337 11.87 -4.64 -9.65
C CYS A 337 12.63 -5.90 -9.21
N PHE A 338 13.96 -5.85 -9.21
CA PHE A 338 14.84 -6.95 -8.80
C PHE A 338 15.60 -6.64 -7.51
N SER A 339 15.22 -5.56 -6.82
CA SER A 339 15.87 -5.07 -5.61
C SER A 339 17.40 -5.02 -5.71
N ARG A 340 17.90 -4.50 -6.84
CA ARG A 340 19.33 -4.55 -7.18
C ARG A 340 19.95 -3.15 -7.26
N LEU A 341 20.95 -2.91 -6.44
CA LEU A 341 21.80 -1.72 -6.47
C LEU A 341 22.96 -1.93 -7.46
N LEU A 342 23.04 -1.08 -8.49
CA LEU A 342 24.12 -1.05 -9.47
C LEU A 342 25.17 -0.05 -9.01
N LEU A 343 26.22 -0.55 -8.36
CA LEU A 343 27.23 0.25 -7.67
C LEU A 343 28.54 0.28 -8.48
N PRO A 344 29.00 1.45 -8.97
CA PRO A 344 30.31 1.59 -9.58
C PRO A 344 31.44 1.33 -8.57
N GLU A 345 32.58 0.83 -9.06
CA GLU A 345 33.76 0.58 -8.22
C GLU A 345 34.52 1.87 -7.89
N TYR A 346 33.90 2.75 -7.09
CA TYR A 346 34.45 4.04 -6.71
C TYR A 346 35.83 3.93 -6.07
N SER A 347 36.71 4.88 -6.41
CA SER A 347 38.11 4.88 -5.96
C SER A 347 38.32 5.23 -4.48
N SER A 348 37.28 5.69 -3.76
CA SER A 348 37.36 5.98 -2.32
C SER A 348 36.01 5.95 -1.62
N LYS A 349 36.01 5.58 -0.32
CA LYS A 349 34.85 5.70 0.59
C LYS A 349 34.16 7.06 0.53
N LYS A 350 34.93 8.16 0.51
CA LYS A 350 34.39 9.52 0.44
C LYS A 350 33.58 9.74 -0.84
N LYS A 351 34.14 9.38 -2.00
CA LYS A 351 33.44 9.50 -3.29
C LYS A 351 32.18 8.64 -3.31
N MET A 352 32.27 7.40 -2.83
CA MET A 352 31.12 6.50 -2.73
C MET A 352 30.00 7.10 -1.87
N LYS A 353 30.33 7.63 -0.68
CA LYS A 353 29.37 8.29 0.21
C LYS A 353 28.66 9.44 -0.48
N GLU A 354 29.42 10.38 -1.07
CA GLU A 354 28.86 11.54 -1.77
C GLU A 354 27.91 11.12 -2.90
N ARG A 355 28.30 10.11 -3.71
CA ARG A 355 27.48 9.61 -4.82
C ARG A 355 26.24 8.85 -4.35
N LEU A 356 26.36 8.03 -3.30
CA LEU A 356 25.23 7.32 -2.70
C LEU A 356 24.19 8.29 -2.14
N VAL A 357 24.62 9.23 -1.28
CA VAL A 357 23.74 10.25 -0.69
C VAL A 357 23.05 11.05 -1.78
N THR A 358 23.80 11.52 -2.78
CA THR A 358 23.21 12.23 -3.92
C THR A 358 22.16 11.38 -4.63
N ALA A 359 22.41 10.09 -4.88
CA ALA A 359 21.46 9.24 -5.58
C ALA A 359 20.18 9.00 -4.77
N ILE A 360 20.29 8.65 -3.48
CA ILE A 360 19.13 8.30 -2.66
C ILE A 360 18.28 9.54 -2.33
N GLU A 361 18.89 10.70 -2.09
CA GLU A 361 18.16 11.95 -1.77
C GLU A 361 17.48 12.58 -3.00
N ASN A 362 17.95 12.28 -4.22
CA ASN A 362 17.40 12.82 -5.46
C ASN A 362 16.60 11.78 -6.28
N SER A 363 16.20 10.68 -5.64
CA SER A 363 15.47 9.58 -6.30
C SER A 363 13.94 9.74 -6.34
N ASN A 364 13.39 10.67 -5.55
CA ASN A 364 11.95 10.97 -5.55
C ASN A 364 11.56 11.81 -6.78
N GLY A 365 11.24 11.11 -7.86
CA GLY A 365 10.86 11.68 -9.14
C GLY A 365 11.43 10.83 -10.26
N PHE A 366 10.56 10.21 -11.06
CA PHE A 366 10.96 9.45 -12.24
C PHE A 366 12.00 10.20 -13.08
N GLY A 367 13.21 9.63 -13.18
CA GLY A 367 14.19 10.00 -14.18
C GLY A 367 15.23 11.02 -13.73
N LEU A 368 16.48 10.57 -13.66
CA LEU A 368 17.63 11.42 -13.96
C LEU A 368 17.32 12.21 -15.25
N VAL A 369 17.32 13.54 -15.17
CA VAL A 369 17.39 14.41 -16.36
C VAL A 369 18.78 14.35 -16.95
#